data_AF-A0A4W3GWA1-F1
#
_entry.id   AF-A0A4W3GWA1-F1
#
_cell.length_a   1.000
_cell.length_b   1.000
_cell.length_c   1.000
_cell.angle_alpha   90.00
_cell.angle_beta   90.00
_cell.angle_gamma   90.00
#
_symmetry.space_group_name_H-M   'P 1'
#
loop_
_entity.id
_entity.type
_entity.pdbx_description
1 polymer ?
#
loop_
_entity_poly.entity_id
_entity_poly.type
_entity_poly.pdbx_seq_one_letter_code
_entity_poly.pdbx_strand_id
1 'polypeptide(L)'
;MSKKPPTRPGIVFEVGARLEAQDYLQKWYTSRIEKMDYEEGRMLIHFERWSHRYDEWIYWDSHRLRPLDTPSLKKECLRFLYTTRINHLQLLTRLPCPPLLHTYRLD
;
A
#
# COMPACT_ATOMS: atom_id res chain seq x y z
N MET A 1 -30.16 -12.73 9.30
CA MET A 1 -29.84 -13.22 7.94
C MET A 1 -28.37 -12.90 7.69
N SER A 2 -27.47 -13.88 7.79
CA SER A 2 -26.04 -13.65 7.54
C SER A 2 -25.85 -13.25 6.07
N LYS A 3 -25.30 -12.06 5.83
CA LYS A 3 -25.00 -11.60 4.48
C LYS A 3 -23.74 -12.34 4.01
N LYS A 4 -23.80 -12.92 2.81
CA LYS A 4 -22.61 -13.51 2.18
C LYS A 4 -21.84 -12.41 1.46
N PRO A 5 -20.49 -12.41 1.49
CA PRO A 5 -19.71 -11.45 0.74
C PRO A 5 -19.98 -11.63 -0.77
N PRO A 6 -20.17 -10.54 -1.53
CA PRO A 6 -20.39 -10.61 -2.96
C PRO A 6 -19.13 -11.12 -3.66
N THR A 7 -19.27 -11.99 -4.65
CA THR A 7 -18.13 -12.42 -5.47
C THR A 7 -17.74 -11.28 -6.40
N ARG A 8 -16.69 -10.53 -6.03
CA ARG A 8 -16.10 -9.48 -6.88
C ARG A 8 -14.76 -9.97 -7.44
N PRO A 9 -14.57 -10.01 -8.77
CA PRO A 9 -13.32 -10.46 -9.35
C PRO A 9 -12.16 -9.56 -8.90
N GLY A 10 -11.13 -10.19 -8.30
CA GLY A 10 -9.92 -9.51 -7.83
C GLY A 10 -9.93 -9.06 -6.37
N ILE A 11 -11.08 -9.08 -5.67
CA ILE A 11 -11.15 -8.76 -4.24
C ILE A 11 -11.31 -10.05 -3.45
N VAL A 12 -10.36 -10.32 -2.56
CA VAL A 12 -10.44 -11.43 -1.61
C VAL A 12 -11.04 -10.90 -0.31
N PHE A 13 -12.26 -11.32 0.00
CA PHE A 13 -12.95 -10.95 1.24
C PHE A 13 -12.61 -11.95 2.36
N GLU A 14 -11.37 -11.88 2.85
CA GLU A 14 -10.88 -12.71 3.95
C GLU A 14 -10.18 -11.85 4.99
N VAL A 15 -10.28 -12.23 6.27
CA VAL A 15 -9.55 -11.56 7.35
C VAL A 15 -8.04 -11.68 7.08
N GLY A 16 -7.36 -10.54 7.01
CA GLY A 16 -5.95 -10.43 6.64
C GLY A 16 -5.67 -10.23 5.15
N ALA A 17 -6.68 -10.29 4.28
CA ALA A 17 -6.52 -9.95 2.88
C ALA A 17 -6.22 -8.45 2.70
N ARG A 18 -5.53 -8.13 1.61
CA ARG A 18 -5.16 -6.76 1.24
C ARG A 18 -6.00 -6.29 0.06
N LEU A 19 -6.45 -5.04 0.14
CA LEU A 19 -7.21 -4.37 -0.90
C LEU A 19 -6.89 -2.87 -0.89
N GLU A 20 -7.49 -2.12 -1.81
CA GLU A 20 -7.39 -0.67 -1.77
C GLU A 20 -8.74 -0.08 -1.36
N ALA A 21 -8.70 0.74 -0.32
CA ALA A 21 -9.87 1.43 0.20
C ALA A 21 -9.76 2.94 -0.04
N GLN A 22 -10.91 3.55 -0.28
CA GLN A 22 -11.03 4.98 -0.48
C GLN A 22 -11.32 5.68 0.84
N ASP A 23 -10.50 6.69 1.15
CA ASP A 23 -10.61 7.55 2.32
C ASP A 23 -11.65 8.68 2.13
N TYR A 24 -11.95 9.45 3.17
CA TYR A 24 -12.86 10.61 3.11
C TYR A 24 -12.41 11.68 2.09
N LEU A 25 -11.11 11.80 1.81
CA LEU A 25 -10.57 12.67 0.76
C LEU A 25 -10.66 12.08 -0.66
N GLN A 26 -11.41 11.00 -0.84
CA GLN A 26 -11.53 10.25 -2.09
C GLN A 26 -10.19 9.69 -2.63
N LYS A 27 -9.17 9.62 -1.77
CA LYS A 27 -7.86 9.04 -2.09
C LYS A 27 -7.86 7.55 -1.81
N TRP A 28 -7.23 6.80 -2.71
CA TRP A 28 -7.07 5.36 -2.58
C TRP A 28 -5.79 5.04 -1.84
N TYR A 29 -5.88 4.17 -0.84
CA TYR A 29 -4.76 3.68 -0.07
C TYR A 29 -4.80 2.16 0.04
N THR A 30 -3.60 1.56 0.14
CA THR A 30 -3.46 0.15 0.48
C THR A 30 -3.93 -0.08 1.90
N SER A 31 -4.85 -1.03 2.05
CA SER A 31 -5.48 -1.35 3.31
C SER A 31 -5.62 -2.86 3.48
N ARG A 32 -5.78 -3.29 4.72
CA ARG A 32 -5.91 -4.68 5.13
C ARG A 32 -7.24 -4.89 5.86
N ILE A 33 -7.85 -6.04 5.64
CA ILE A 33 -9.03 -6.46 6.40
C ILE A 33 -8.57 -6.93 7.78
N GLU A 34 -8.93 -6.20 8.82
CA GLU A 34 -8.61 -6.57 10.20
C GLU A 34 -9.70 -7.47 10.80
N LYS A 35 -10.97 -7.16 10.52
CA LYS A 35 -12.14 -7.92 11.01
C LYS A 35 -13.24 -7.95 9.96
N MET A 36 -14.09 -8.97 10.02
CA MET A 36 -15.28 -9.09 9.17
C MET A 36 -16.51 -9.36 10.03
N ASP A 37 -17.60 -8.70 9.70
CA ASP A 37 -18.90 -8.82 10.34
C ASP A 37 -19.93 -9.28 9.28
N TYR A 38 -20.32 -10.55 9.40
CA TYR A 38 -21.25 -11.20 8.48
C TYR A 38 -22.73 -10.89 8.78
N GLU A 39 -23.03 -10.31 9.94
CA GLU A 39 -24.40 -9.95 10.31
C GLU A 39 -24.81 -8.67 9.60
N GLU A 40 -23.96 -7.64 9.67
CA GLU A 40 -24.22 -6.35 9.05
C GLU A 40 -23.70 -6.25 7.60
N GLY A 41 -22.72 -7.08 7.24
CA GLY A 41 -22.12 -7.12 5.91
C GLY A 41 -21.01 -6.09 5.72
N ARG A 42 -20.20 -5.92 6.75
CA ARG A 42 -19.16 -4.88 6.84
C ARG A 42 -17.84 -5.49 7.27
N MET A 43 -16.77 -4.80 6.93
CA MET A 43 -15.41 -5.20 7.27
C MET A 43 -14.65 -4.02 7.84
N LEU A 44 -13.83 -4.29 8.85
CA LEU A 44 -12.94 -3.32 9.46
C LEU A 44 -11.68 -3.24 8.59
N ILE A 45 -11.45 -2.06 8.04
CA ILE A 45 -10.33 -1.78 7.16
C ILE A 45 -9.28 -1.00 7.92
N HIS A 46 -8.08 -1.56 7.98
CA HIS A 46 -6.89 -0.91 8.49
C HIS A 46 -6.05 -0.37 7.34
N PHE A 47 -5.81 0.93 7.31
CA PHE A 47 -4.98 1.55 6.28
C PHE A 47 -3.48 1.38 6.62
N GLU A 48 -2.69 0.72 5.76
CA GLU A 48 -1.28 0.39 6.08
C GLU A 48 -0.39 1.62 6.32
N ARG A 49 -0.79 2.80 5.82
CA ARG A 49 -0.07 4.07 6.00
C ARG A 49 -0.57 4.91 7.19
N TRP A 50 -1.53 4.40 7.95
CA TRP A 50 -2.20 5.15 9.01
C TRP A 50 -2.20 4.35 10.32
N SER A 51 -2.44 5.06 11.42
CA SER A 51 -2.60 4.43 12.73
C SER A 51 -3.94 3.69 12.83
N HIS A 52 -4.01 2.65 13.66
CA HIS A 52 -5.25 1.93 14.00
C HIS A 52 -6.42 2.81 14.46
N ARG A 53 -6.14 4.06 14.87
CA ARG A 53 -7.18 5.05 15.20
C ARG A 53 -8.05 5.46 14.00
N TYR A 54 -7.55 5.22 12.78
CA TYR A 54 -8.24 5.52 11.52
C TYR A 54 -8.88 4.27 10.91
N ASP A 55 -8.98 3.17 11.67
CA ASP A 55 -9.63 1.95 11.20
C ASP A 55 -11.14 2.21 11.05
N GLU A 56 -11.67 1.98 9.85
CA GLU A 56 -13.07 2.27 9.51
C GLU A 56 -13.82 0.98 9.15
N TRP A 57 -15.06 0.88 9.61
CA TRP A 57 -15.99 -0.14 9.14
C TRP A 57 -16.58 0.25 7.79
N ILE A 58 -16.25 -0.51 6.75
CA ILE A 58 -16.72 -0.30 5.39
C ILE A 58 -17.56 -1.49 4.95
N TYR A 59 -18.72 -1.24 4.34
CA TYR A 59 -19.51 -2.27 3.71
C TYR A 59 -18.76 -2.89 2.55
N TRP A 60 -18.68 -4.21 2.48
CA TRP A 60 -18.01 -4.91 1.36
C TRP A 60 -18.69 -4.67 0.00
N ASP A 61 -19.92 -4.17 0.02
CA ASP A 61 -20.67 -3.81 -1.18
C ASP A 61 -20.44 -2.34 -1.61
N SER A 62 -19.70 -1.56 -0.82
CA SER A 62 -19.40 -0.18 -1.17
C SER A 62 -18.52 -0.08 -2.42
N HIS A 63 -18.73 0.98 -3.22
CA HIS A 63 -17.85 1.32 -4.36
C HIS A 63 -16.50 1.90 -3.92
N ARG A 64 -16.33 2.16 -2.61
CA ARG A 64 -15.08 2.66 -1.99
C ARG A 64 -13.97 1.60 -1.90
N LEU A 65 -14.16 0.44 -2.53
CA LEU A 65 -13.29 -0.73 -2.43
C LEU A 65 -12.91 -1.19 -3.82
N ARG A 66 -11.61 -1.40 -4.04
CA ARG A 66 -11.09 -1.93 -5.30
C ARG A 66 -10.06 -3.03 -5.04
N PRO A 67 -9.89 -3.98 -5.98
CA PRO A 67 -8.85 -4.98 -5.87
C PRO A 67 -7.48 -4.29 -5.78
N LEU A 68 -6.65 -4.72 -4.82
CA LEU A 68 -5.26 -4.30 -4.81
C LEU A 68 -4.59 -4.95 -6.01
N ASP A 69 -4.11 -4.12 -6.94
CA ASP A 69 -3.18 -4.55 -7.99
C ASP A 69 -1.88 -4.97 -7.31
N THR A 70 -1.83 -6.21 -6.83
CA THR A 70 -0.57 -6.81 -6.42
C THR A 70 0.19 -7.11 -7.70
N PRO A 71 1.35 -6.47 -7.97
CA PRO A 71 2.28 -7.04 -8.91
C PRO A 71 2.71 -8.36 -8.29
N SER A 72 2.07 -9.45 -8.74
CA SER A 72 2.34 -10.83 -8.36
C SER A 72 3.83 -10.97 -8.05
N LEU A 73 4.19 -11.50 -6.88
CA LEU A 73 5.56 -11.64 -6.33
C LEU A 73 6.67 -12.00 -7.35
N LYS A 74 6.32 -12.56 -8.51
CA LYS A 74 7.19 -12.67 -9.69
C LYS A 74 7.77 -11.32 -10.18
N LYS A 75 7.04 -10.20 -10.08
CA LYS A 75 7.50 -8.87 -10.52
C LYS A 75 8.42 -8.18 -9.52
N GLU A 76 8.32 -8.50 -8.22
CA GLU A 76 9.18 -7.92 -7.18
C GLU A 76 10.56 -8.58 -7.15
N CYS A 77 10.65 -9.91 -7.33
CA CYS A 77 11.93 -10.59 -7.57
C CYS A 77 12.61 -10.08 -8.85
N LEU A 78 11.87 -9.83 -9.92
CA LEU A 78 12.42 -9.21 -11.13
C LEU A 78 12.91 -7.77 -10.88
N ARG A 79 12.29 -7.05 -9.93
CA ARG A 79 12.70 -5.70 -9.52
C ARG A 79 14.06 -5.69 -8.81
N PHE A 80 14.28 -6.64 -7.90
CA PHE A 80 15.56 -6.83 -7.21
C PHE A 80 16.67 -7.38 -8.14
N LEU A 81 16.31 -8.22 -9.11
CA LEU A 81 17.28 -8.78 -10.07
C LEU A 81 17.72 -7.78 -11.15
N TYR A 82 16.90 -6.79 -11.54
CA TYR A 82 17.35 -5.76 -12.50
C TYR A 82 18.24 -4.69 -11.87
N THR A 83 18.04 -4.34 -10.60
CA THR A 83 18.84 -3.29 -9.92
C THR A 83 20.26 -3.78 -9.61
N THR A 84 20.43 -5.08 -9.36
CA THR A 84 21.73 -5.66 -9.05
C THR A 84 22.66 -5.72 -10.28
N ARG A 85 22.11 -5.76 -11.50
CA ARG A 85 22.90 -5.85 -12.75
C ARG A 85 23.32 -4.49 -13.34
N ILE A 86 22.94 -3.37 -12.73
CA ILE A 86 23.38 -2.03 -13.18
C ILE A 86 24.53 -1.48 -12.32
N ASN A 87 24.82 -2.07 -11.15
CA ASN A 87 25.90 -1.59 -10.27
C ASN A 87 27.31 -2.10 -10.62
N HIS A 88 27.47 -2.99 -11.60
CA HIS A 88 28.80 -3.48 -12.01
C HIS A 88 29.45 -2.63 -13.13
N LEU A 89 28.76 -1.64 -13.70
CA LEU A 89 29.27 -0.86 -14.85
C LEU A 89 29.48 0.64 -14.60
N GLN A 90 29.31 1.15 -13.37
CA GLN A 90 29.54 2.57 -13.05
C GLN A 90 30.70 2.87 -12.09
N LEU A 91 31.57 1.91 -11.81
CA LEU A 91 32.80 2.10 -11.02
C LEU A 91 33.93 2.88 -11.75
N LEU A 92 33.61 3.70 -12.75
CA LEU A 92 34.61 4.46 -13.55
C LEU A 92 34.30 5.94 -13.74
N THR A 93 33.59 6.59 -12.82
CA THR A 93 33.69 8.05 -12.69
C THR A 93 34.12 8.42 -11.28
N ARG A 94 35.41 8.18 -11.05
CA ARG A 94 36.25 8.96 -10.15
C ARG A 94 35.95 10.44 -10.34
N LEU A 95 35.74 11.20 -9.26
CA LEU A 95 36.60 12.32 -8.88
C LEU A 95 36.14 12.88 -7.51
N PRO A 96 37.08 13.46 -6.73
CA PRO A 96 37.01 13.56 -5.28
C PRO A 96 36.30 14.83 -4.79
N CYS A 97 35.84 14.79 -3.53
CA CYS A 97 35.56 15.98 -2.72
C CYS A 97 36.77 16.96 -2.76
N PRO A 98 36.59 18.26 -2.45
CA PRO A 98 36.64 18.66 -1.03
C PRO A 98 35.70 19.89 -0.75
N PRO A 99 35.78 20.61 0.40
CA PRO A 99 34.66 20.74 1.34
C PRO A 99 34.38 22.23 1.73
N LEU A 100 33.56 22.46 2.78
CA LEU A 100 33.48 23.71 3.59
C LEU A 100 32.77 24.90 2.90
N LEU A 101 31.99 25.80 3.52
CA LEU A 101 31.72 26.25 4.89
C LEU A 101 30.21 26.63 5.00
N HIS A 102 29.53 26.34 6.10
CA HIS A 102 29.18 27.30 7.18
C HIS A 102 29.03 28.78 6.76
N THR A 103 27.79 29.28 6.85
CA THR A 103 27.32 30.56 7.43
C THR A 103 26.33 31.29 6.52
N TYR A 104 25.05 31.32 6.94
CA TYR A 104 24.14 32.40 6.57
C TYR A 104 23.65 33.04 7.86
N ARG A 105 24.20 34.22 8.16
CA ARG A 105 23.70 35.21 9.09
C ARG A 105 22.66 36.02 8.31
N LEU A 106 21.43 36.08 8.81
CA LEU A 106 20.38 36.99 8.33
C LEU A 106 20.68 38.41 8.81
N ASP A 107 20.57 39.35 7.90
CA ASP A 107 20.52 40.80 8.14
C ASP A 107 19.13 41.17 8.72
#